data_AF-A0A4Q2URM1-F1
#
_entry.id   AF-A0A4Q2URM1-F1
#
_cell.length_a   1.000
_cell.length_b   1.000
_cell.length_c   1.000
_cell.angle_alpha   90.00
_cell.angle_beta   90.00
_cell.angle_gamma   90.00
#
_symmetry.space_group_name_H-M   'P 1'
#
loop_
_entity.id
_entity.type
_entity.pdbx_description
1 polymer ?
#
loop_
_entity_poly.entity_id
_entity_poly.type
_entity_poly.pdbx_seq_one_letter_code
_entity_poly.pdbx_strand_id
1 'polypeptide(L)'
;MERGYQLRNALDSLVQAEVTEWNNYVARRTQNGTKPMPKKTRTKPAIVDDKMSVEDWSVITEYLAILKPLKIATKRLEGRTKEGKFGAIWEVLLTMEWLLKHLEEFKVQHELDEEPHLRIGCNLGWMKLDRYYTLTEDSPVYLAALILHPAFRWSTVESQWGDHPDWL
;
A
#
# COMPACT_ATOMS: atom_id res chain seq x y z
N MET A 1 -7.20 -3.48 -4.37
CA MET A 1 -5.85 -3.60 -4.95
C MET A 1 -5.29 -5.01 -4.89
N GLU A 2 -5.16 -5.65 -3.71
CA GLU A 2 -4.52 -6.99 -3.59
C GLU A 2 -5.13 -8.07 -4.49
N ARG A 3 -6.46 -8.18 -4.54
CA ARG A 3 -7.17 -9.09 -5.47
C ARG A 3 -6.90 -8.75 -6.94
N GLY A 4 -6.78 -7.46 -7.28
CA GLY A 4 -6.46 -7.01 -8.63
C GLY A 4 -5.05 -7.43 -9.04
N TYR A 5 -4.07 -7.27 -8.15
CA TYR A 5 -2.69 -7.72 -8.37
C TYR A 5 -2.60 -9.25 -8.53
N GLN A 6 -3.31 -10.03 -7.71
CA GLN A 6 -3.36 -11.49 -7.84
C GLN A 6 -3.92 -11.95 -9.20
N LEU A 7 -4.82 -11.15 -9.78
CA LEU A 7 -5.43 -11.43 -11.08
C LEU A 7 -4.61 -10.90 -12.26
N ARG A 8 -3.45 -10.27 -12.03
CA ARG A 8 -2.61 -9.68 -13.08
C ARG A 8 -2.35 -10.66 -14.23
N ASN A 9 -1.89 -11.88 -13.95
CA ASN A 9 -1.61 -12.87 -14.99
C ASN A 9 -2.85 -13.24 -15.83
N ALA A 10 -4.01 -13.32 -15.19
CA ALA A 10 -5.27 -13.61 -15.87
C ALA A 10 -5.73 -12.43 -16.72
N LEU A 11 -5.57 -11.20 -16.21
CA LEU A 11 -5.85 -9.96 -16.93
C LEU A 11 -4.93 -9.81 -18.14
N ASP A 12 -3.61 -10.02 -17.96
CA ASP A 12 -2.62 -9.94 -19.03
C ASP A 12 -2.91 -10.97 -20.13
N SER A 13 -3.31 -12.18 -19.75
CA SER A 13 -3.73 -13.23 -20.70
C SER A 13 -4.97 -12.83 -21.51
N LEU A 14 -5.96 -12.22 -20.84
CA LEU A 14 -7.19 -11.77 -21.47
C LEU A 14 -6.95 -10.56 -22.39
N VAL A 15 -6.13 -9.60 -21.95
CA VAL A 15 -5.69 -8.45 -22.77
C VAL A 15 -4.96 -8.97 -24.01
N GLN A 16 -4.02 -9.90 -23.85
CA GLN A 16 -3.26 -10.44 -24.97
C GLN A 16 -4.16 -11.17 -25.98
N ALA A 17 -5.15 -11.93 -25.52
CA ALA A 17 -6.12 -12.60 -26.38
C ALA A 17 -6.94 -11.59 -27.20
N GLU A 18 -7.52 -10.58 -26.54
CA GLU A 18 -8.33 -9.54 -27.20
C GLU A 18 -7.52 -8.69 -28.17
N VAL A 19 -6.29 -8.31 -27.80
CA VAL A 19 -5.37 -7.59 -28.69
C VAL A 19 -5.05 -8.43 -29.92
N THR A 20 -4.78 -9.71 -29.74
CA THR A 20 -4.47 -10.63 -30.85
C THR A 20 -5.68 -10.81 -31.78
N GLU A 21 -6.86 -11.03 -31.23
CA GLU A 21 -8.10 -11.14 -32.01
C GLU A 21 -8.41 -9.85 -32.79
N TRP A 22 -8.26 -8.70 -32.15
CA TRP A 22 -8.48 -7.40 -32.79
C TRP A 22 -7.48 -7.16 -33.93
N ASN A 23 -6.19 -7.41 -33.69
CA ASN A 23 -5.15 -7.27 -34.72
C ASN A 23 -5.41 -8.21 -35.91
N ASN A 24 -5.81 -9.46 -35.64
CA ASN A 24 -6.19 -10.42 -36.68
C ASN A 24 -7.42 -9.96 -37.48
N TYR A 25 -8.42 -9.40 -36.80
CA TYR A 25 -9.60 -8.82 -37.46
C TYR A 25 -9.22 -7.66 -38.38
N VAL A 26 -8.40 -6.73 -37.89
CA VAL A 26 -7.92 -5.57 -38.67
C VAL A 26 -7.08 -6.04 -39.86
N ALA A 27 -6.14 -6.96 -39.66
CA ALA A 27 -5.29 -7.52 -40.71
C ALA A 27 -6.11 -8.17 -41.84
N ARG A 28 -7.12 -8.97 -41.50
CA ARG A 28 -8.02 -9.59 -42.48
C ARG A 28 -8.82 -8.56 -43.26
N ARG A 29 -9.30 -7.50 -42.59
CA ARG A 29 -10.14 -6.46 -43.23
C ARG A 29 -9.34 -5.50 -44.10
N THR A 30 -8.09 -5.25 -43.74
CA THR A 30 -7.18 -4.33 -44.47
C THR A 30 -6.26 -5.05 -45.45
N GLN A 31 -6.33 -6.39 -45.55
CA GLN A 31 -5.35 -7.21 -46.30
C GLN A 31 -3.91 -6.84 -45.89
N ASN A 32 -3.63 -6.90 -44.59
CA ASN A 32 -2.36 -6.50 -43.99
C ASN A 32 -1.95 -5.05 -44.35
N GLY A 33 -2.91 -4.12 -44.39
CA GLY A 33 -2.68 -2.70 -44.66
C GLY A 33 -2.66 -2.30 -46.14
N THR A 34 -2.86 -3.22 -47.09
CA THR A 34 -2.96 -2.86 -48.52
C THR A 34 -4.28 -2.17 -48.89
N LYS A 35 -5.32 -2.29 -48.04
CA LYS A 35 -6.61 -1.64 -48.21
C LYS A 35 -7.02 -0.86 -46.96
N PRO A 36 -7.70 0.29 -47.12
CA PRO A 36 -8.23 1.05 -45.99
C PRO A 36 -9.34 0.28 -45.26
N MET A 37 -9.55 0.61 -43.98
CA MET A 37 -10.62 0.00 -43.19
C MET A 37 -12.01 0.28 -43.78
N PRO A 38 -12.90 -0.73 -43.87
CA PRO A 38 -14.28 -0.53 -44.35
C PRO A 38 -15.07 0.44 -43.47
N LYS A 39 -16.06 1.15 -44.04
CA LYS A 39 -16.94 2.07 -43.27
C LYS A 39 -17.81 1.39 -42.21
N LYS A 40 -18.11 0.10 -42.36
CA LYS A 40 -18.84 -0.72 -41.37
C LYS A 40 -17.89 -1.74 -40.75
N THR A 41 -17.52 -1.54 -39.49
CA THR A 41 -16.59 -2.39 -38.75
C THR A 41 -17.14 -2.80 -37.39
N ARG A 42 -16.62 -3.90 -36.84
CA ARG A 42 -16.85 -4.28 -35.44
C ARG A 42 -16.30 -3.17 -34.54
N THR A 43 -16.98 -2.88 -33.45
CA THR A 43 -16.48 -1.96 -32.42
C THR A 43 -15.22 -2.54 -31.77
N LYS A 44 -14.20 -1.70 -31.64
CA LYS A 44 -12.95 -2.09 -30.95
C LYS A 44 -13.25 -2.37 -29.48
N PRO A 45 -12.82 -3.51 -28.92
CA PRO A 45 -12.95 -3.76 -27.50
C PRO A 45 -12.16 -2.70 -26.70
N ALA A 46 -12.78 -2.11 -25.68
CA ALA A 46 -12.17 -1.04 -24.89
C ALA A 46 -10.84 -1.46 -24.23
N ILE A 47 -10.74 -2.71 -23.81
CA ILE A 47 -9.56 -3.29 -23.15
C ILE A 47 -8.30 -3.31 -24.04
N VAL A 48 -8.46 -3.17 -25.36
CA VAL A 48 -7.31 -3.08 -26.28
C VAL A 48 -6.60 -1.73 -26.14
N ASP A 49 -7.36 -0.68 -25.81
CA ASP A 49 -6.85 0.69 -25.60
C ASP A 49 -6.60 0.99 -24.11
N ASP A 50 -7.49 0.54 -23.23
CA ASP A 50 -7.47 0.79 -21.79
C ASP A 50 -6.76 -0.34 -21.03
N LYS A 51 -5.55 -0.69 -21.49
CA LYS A 51 -4.69 -1.66 -20.81
C LYS A 51 -3.68 -0.94 -19.93
N MET A 52 -3.43 -1.50 -18.76
CA MET A 52 -2.38 -1.03 -17.87
C MET A 52 -0.99 -1.31 -18.48
N SER A 53 -0.09 -0.33 -18.35
CA SER A 53 1.31 -0.49 -18.70
C SER A 53 2.07 -1.30 -17.64
N VAL A 54 3.31 -1.69 -17.95
CA VAL A 54 4.15 -2.42 -16.99
C VAL A 54 4.51 -1.51 -15.81
N GLU A 55 4.70 -0.23 -16.10
CA GLU A 55 4.99 0.85 -15.18
C GLU A 55 3.82 1.07 -14.22
N ASP A 56 2.57 1.12 -14.72
CA ASP A 56 1.37 1.23 -13.87
C ASP A 56 1.27 0.07 -12.87
N TRP A 57 1.55 -1.15 -13.33
CA TRP A 57 1.57 -2.32 -12.45
C TRP A 57 2.70 -2.27 -11.42
N SER A 58 3.85 -1.68 -11.77
CA SER A 58 4.96 -1.44 -10.83
C SER A 58 4.52 -0.50 -9.72
N VAL A 59 3.89 0.62 -10.07
CA VAL A 59 3.37 1.60 -9.11
C VAL A 59 2.32 0.96 -8.18
N ILE A 60 1.39 0.15 -8.71
CA ILE A 60 0.43 -0.60 -7.87
C ILE A 60 1.14 -1.54 -6.90
N THR A 61 2.24 -2.17 -7.32
CA THR A 61 3.00 -3.09 -6.48
C THR A 61 3.65 -2.36 -5.31
N GLU A 62 4.24 -1.19 -5.57
CA GLU A 62 4.81 -0.33 -4.53
C GLU A 62 3.75 0.15 -3.55
N TYR A 63 2.60 0.63 -4.05
CA TYR A 63 1.47 1.00 -3.18
C TYR A 63 1.01 -0.16 -2.30
N LEU A 64 0.96 -1.38 -2.84
CA LEU A 64 0.61 -2.56 -2.05
C LEU A 64 1.64 -2.84 -0.95
N ALA A 65 2.93 -2.68 -1.24
CA ALA A 65 3.99 -2.83 -0.24
C ALA A 65 3.86 -1.79 0.88
N ILE A 66 3.62 -0.52 0.53
CA ILE A 66 3.44 0.58 1.48
C ILE A 66 2.19 0.35 2.36
N LEU A 67 1.05 -0.01 1.76
CA LEU A 67 -0.24 -0.09 2.46
C LEU A 67 -0.44 -1.38 3.25
N LYS A 68 0.32 -2.44 2.96
CA LYS A 68 0.14 -3.75 3.62
C LYS A 68 0.38 -3.67 5.13
N PRO A 69 1.44 -3.04 5.65
CA PRO A 69 1.61 -2.79 7.08
C PRO A 69 0.45 -2.06 7.74
N LEU A 70 -0.07 -0.98 7.12
CA LEU A 70 -1.23 -0.25 7.65
C LEU A 70 -2.47 -1.14 7.74
N LYS A 71 -2.72 -1.98 6.73
CA LYS A 71 -3.82 -2.95 6.75
C LYS A 71 -3.65 -3.97 7.88
N ILE A 72 -2.44 -4.49 8.09
CA ILE A 72 -2.15 -5.45 9.16
C ILE A 72 -2.36 -4.81 10.53
N ALA A 73 -1.81 -3.61 10.74
CA ALA A 73 -1.94 -2.86 11.99
C ALA A 73 -3.42 -2.56 12.31
N THR A 74 -4.18 -2.07 11.33
CA THR A 74 -5.61 -1.77 11.51
C THR A 74 -6.39 -3.02 11.91
N LYS A 75 -6.17 -4.14 11.19
CA LYS A 75 -6.80 -5.42 11.53
C LYS A 75 -6.40 -5.96 12.90
N ARG A 76 -5.16 -5.70 13.31
CA ARG A 76 -4.66 -6.11 14.62
C ARG A 76 -5.32 -5.31 15.74
N LEU A 77 -5.48 -4.00 15.55
CA LEU A 77 -5.96 -3.06 16.56
C LEU A 77 -7.49 -2.92 16.61
N GLU A 78 -8.22 -3.28 15.55
CA GLU A 78 -9.69 -3.28 15.54
C GLU A 78 -10.33 -4.45 16.33
N GLY A 79 -9.51 -5.37 16.84
CA GLY A 79 -9.95 -6.51 17.63
C GLY A 79 -10.61 -6.10 18.94
N ARG A 80 -11.62 -6.87 19.36
CA ARG A 80 -12.17 -6.76 20.72
C ARG A 80 -11.40 -7.70 21.63
N THR A 81 -10.67 -7.14 22.59
CA THR A 81 -9.84 -7.86 23.54
C THR A 81 -10.65 -8.89 24.34
N LYS A 82 -10.42 -10.17 24.06
CA LYS A 82 -10.90 -11.30 24.89
C LYS A 82 -9.77 -11.98 25.66
N GLU A 83 -8.54 -11.91 25.16
CA GLU A 83 -7.37 -12.62 25.70
C GLU A 83 -6.14 -11.70 25.92
N GLY A 84 -6.35 -10.39 26.08
CA GLY A 84 -5.25 -9.42 26.25
C GLY A 84 -4.36 -9.22 25.02
N LYS A 85 -4.80 -9.69 23.85
CA LYS A 85 -4.17 -9.52 22.53
C LYS A 85 -5.21 -9.06 21.52
N PHE A 86 -4.76 -8.46 20.42
CA PHE A 86 -5.59 -7.96 19.32
C PHE A 86 -6.54 -6.84 19.77
N GLY A 87 -6.05 -5.60 19.67
CA GLY A 87 -6.76 -4.39 20.10
C GLY A 87 -6.53 -4.06 21.56
N ALA A 88 -5.50 -4.65 22.18
CA ALA A 88 -5.10 -4.27 23.52
C ALA A 88 -4.35 -2.94 23.50
N ILE A 89 -4.62 -2.08 24.48
CA ILE A 89 -4.06 -0.71 24.52
C ILE A 89 -2.52 -0.73 24.48
N TRP A 90 -1.88 -1.72 25.11
CA TRP A 90 -0.43 -1.87 25.12
C TRP A 90 0.18 -2.05 23.71
N GLU A 91 -0.60 -2.52 22.73
CA GLU A 91 -0.13 -2.74 21.36
C GLU A 91 -0.03 -1.44 20.56
N VAL A 92 -0.74 -0.38 20.98
CA VAL A 92 -0.92 0.82 20.17
C VAL A 92 0.39 1.55 19.93
N LEU A 93 1.16 1.86 20.97
CA LEU A 93 2.41 2.62 20.83
C LEU A 93 3.41 1.89 19.92
N LEU A 94 3.70 0.62 20.21
CA LEU A 94 4.62 -0.18 19.40
C LEU A 94 4.15 -0.34 17.95
N THR A 95 2.83 -0.40 17.71
CA THR A 95 2.29 -0.48 16.35
C THR A 95 2.47 0.83 15.61
N MET A 96 2.22 1.98 16.26
CA MET A 96 2.40 3.30 15.64
C MET A 96 3.88 3.55 15.31
N GLU A 97 4.78 3.25 16.24
CA GLU A 97 6.24 3.30 16.04
C GLU A 97 6.70 2.48 14.83
N TRP A 98 6.23 1.24 14.73
CA TRP A 98 6.54 0.37 13.60
C TRP A 98 6.04 0.93 12.26
N LEU A 99 4.84 1.52 12.24
CA LEU A 99 4.28 2.14 11.04
C LEU A 99 4.99 3.44 10.65
N LEU A 100 5.40 4.28 11.62
CA LEU A 100 6.16 5.51 11.37
C LEU A 100 7.49 5.17 10.71
N LYS A 101 8.24 4.23 11.31
CA LYS A 101 9.50 3.72 10.75
C LYS A 101 9.33 3.16 9.34
N HIS A 102 8.30 2.35 9.11
CA HIS A 102 8.00 1.81 7.77
C HIS A 102 7.80 2.93 6.74
N LEU A 103 7.06 3.99 7.09
CA LEU A 103 6.84 5.12 6.17
C LEU A 103 8.11 5.96 5.97
N GLU A 104 8.98 6.09 6.97
CA GLU A 104 10.29 6.74 6.84
C GLU A 104 11.21 5.98 5.89
N GLU A 105 11.30 4.67 6.04
CA GLU A 105 12.09 3.80 5.16
C GLU A 105 11.64 3.94 3.69
N PHE A 106 10.33 3.93 3.44
CA PHE A 106 9.79 4.15 2.09
C PHE A 106 10.00 5.57 1.57
N LYS A 107 9.99 6.60 2.43
CA LYS A 107 10.33 7.98 2.01
C LYS A 107 11.78 8.06 1.51
N VAL A 108 12.71 7.41 2.20
CA VAL A 108 14.13 7.35 1.82
C VAL A 108 14.30 6.56 0.53
N GLN A 109 13.63 5.40 0.42
CA GLN A 109 13.70 4.56 -0.77
C GLN A 109 13.26 5.31 -2.04
N HIS A 110 12.20 6.13 -1.94
CA HIS A 110 11.64 6.89 -3.05
C HIS A 110 12.13 8.35 -3.10
N GLU A 111 13.27 8.67 -2.46
CA GLU A 111 13.77 10.04 -2.39
C GLU A 111 14.18 10.58 -3.77
N LEU A 112 14.77 9.72 -4.60
CA LEU A 112 15.35 10.05 -5.91
C LEU A 112 14.44 9.68 -7.09
N ASP A 113 13.22 9.21 -6.83
CA ASP A 113 12.26 8.86 -7.88
C ASP A 113 11.92 10.10 -8.72
N GLU A 114 11.89 9.91 -10.05
CA GLU A 114 11.52 10.98 -10.99
C GLU A 114 10.11 11.51 -10.70
N GLU A 115 9.19 10.61 -10.36
CA GLU A 115 7.84 10.96 -9.96
C GLU A 115 7.69 10.93 -8.43
N PRO A 116 7.40 12.07 -7.79
CA PRO A 116 7.45 12.16 -6.33
C PRO A 116 6.19 11.62 -5.63
N HIS A 117 5.25 11.00 -6.35
CA HIS A 117 3.92 10.70 -5.84
C HIS A 117 3.95 9.72 -4.65
N LEU A 118 4.79 8.68 -4.69
CA LEU A 118 4.96 7.73 -3.59
C LEU A 118 5.56 8.42 -2.36
N ARG A 119 6.65 9.17 -2.55
CA ARG A 119 7.31 9.93 -1.47
C ARG A 119 6.37 10.92 -0.80
N ILE A 120 5.62 11.70 -1.58
CA ILE A 120 4.63 12.65 -1.07
C ILE A 120 3.54 11.90 -0.29
N GLY A 121 3.02 10.80 -0.85
CA GLY A 121 2.03 9.96 -0.20
C GLY A 121 2.49 9.40 1.15
N CYS A 122 3.71 8.85 1.20
CA CYS A 122 4.32 8.36 2.44
C CYS A 122 4.51 9.48 3.45
N ASN A 123 4.93 10.67 3.02
CA ASN A 123 5.08 11.82 3.92
C ASN A 123 3.73 12.29 4.51
N LEU A 124 2.68 12.35 3.69
CA LEU A 124 1.33 12.68 4.17
C LEU A 124 0.80 11.61 5.14
N GLY A 125 1.04 10.34 4.84
CA GLY A 125 0.71 9.23 5.73
C GLY A 125 1.44 9.33 7.06
N TRP A 126 2.75 9.64 7.02
CA TRP A 126 3.59 9.80 8.19
C TRP A 126 3.11 10.97 9.05
N MET A 127 2.88 12.15 8.46
CA MET A 127 2.38 13.33 9.19
C MET A 127 1.03 13.06 9.85
N LYS A 128 0.17 12.29 9.19
CA LYS A 128 -1.13 11.91 9.74
C LYS A 128 -0.97 10.95 10.91
N LEU A 129 -0.06 10.00 10.81
CA LEU A 129 0.23 9.02 11.85
C LEU A 129 0.87 9.67 13.07
N ASP A 130 1.87 10.52 12.86
CA ASP A 130 2.56 11.32 13.87
C ASP A 130 1.56 12.15 14.68
N ARG A 131 0.63 12.83 14.02
CA ARG A 131 -0.46 13.55 14.70
C ARG A 131 -1.28 12.66 15.64
N TYR A 132 -1.58 11.41 15.25
CA TYR A 132 -2.31 10.49 16.14
C TYR A 132 -1.42 9.91 17.23
N TYR A 133 -0.14 9.75 16.96
CA TYR A 133 0.85 9.34 17.94
C TYR A 133 0.95 10.36 19.07
N THR A 134 1.08 11.65 18.75
CA THR A 134 1.10 12.73 19.75
C THR A 134 -0.17 12.76 20.61
N LEU A 135 -1.35 12.46 20.04
CA LEU A 135 -2.60 12.38 20.83
C LEU A 135 -2.58 11.26 21.88
N THR A 136 -1.68 10.26 21.75
CA THR A 136 -1.54 9.23 22.78
C THR A 136 -0.81 9.76 24.03
N GLU A 137 -0.05 10.85 23.91
CA GLU A 137 0.64 11.50 25.02
C GLU A 137 -0.32 12.24 25.96
N ASP A 138 -1.49 12.67 25.46
CA ASP A 138 -2.55 13.31 26.26
C ASP A 138 -3.07 12.41 27.39
N SER A 139 -2.79 11.11 27.35
CA SER A 139 -3.21 10.14 28.36
C SER A 139 -2.10 9.15 28.70
N PRO A 140 -1.68 9.05 29.97
CA PRO A 140 -0.64 8.09 30.38
C PRO A 140 -1.09 6.64 30.25
N VAL A 141 -2.36 6.37 29.93
CA VAL A 141 -2.95 5.03 29.81
C VAL A 141 -2.21 4.18 28.76
N TYR A 142 -1.76 4.77 27.66
CA TYR A 142 -1.03 4.04 26.61
C TYR A 142 0.33 3.54 27.10
N LEU A 143 1.12 4.43 27.71
CA LEU A 143 2.42 4.11 28.28
C LEU A 143 2.30 3.15 29.46
N ALA A 144 1.36 3.40 30.38
CA ALA A 144 1.09 2.53 31.53
C ALA A 144 0.68 1.12 31.08
N ALA A 145 -0.17 0.99 30.06
CA ALA A 145 -0.57 -0.30 29.53
C ALA A 145 0.63 -1.09 28.97
N LEU A 146 1.57 -0.40 28.30
CA LEU A 146 2.79 -1.01 27.79
C LEU A 146 3.70 -1.49 28.92
N ILE A 147 3.96 -0.66 29.93
CA ILE A 147 4.85 -0.98 31.06
C ILE A 147 4.29 -2.10 31.94
N LEU A 148 2.97 -2.13 32.14
CA LEU A 148 2.30 -3.14 32.96
C LEU A 148 2.15 -4.49 32.25
N HIS A 149 2.39 -4.55 30.93
CA HIS A 149 2.28 -5.80 30.18
C HIS A 149 3.43 -6.75 30.54
N PRO A 150 3.24 -7.97 31.06
CA PRO A 150 4.32 -8.79 31.62
C PRO A 150 5.52 -9.10 30.70
N ALA A 151 5.31 -9.07 29.38
CA ALA A 151 6.36 -9.27 28.37
C ALA A 151 7.16 -8.00 28.03
N PHE A 152 6.60 -6.82 28.30
CA PHE A 152 7.24 -5.52 28.08
C PHE A 152 7.52 -4.89 29.43
N ARG A 153 8.65 -4.23 29.59
CA ARG A 153 9.00 -3.58 30.86
C ARG A 153 9.55 -2.21 30.56
N TRP A 154 9.94 -1.49 31.60
CA TRP A 154 10.63 -0.21 31.45
C TRP A 154 11.81 -0.27 30.47
N SER A 155 12.55 -1.39 30.42
CA SER A 155 13.63 -1.62 29.45
C SER A 155 13.18 -1.54 27.98
N THR A 156 11.93 -1.88 27.66
CA THR A 156 11.38 -1.71 26.31
C THR A 156 11.21 -0.23 25.97
N VAL A 157 10.80 0.55 26.96
CA VAL A 157 10.60 2.00 26.81
C VAL A 157 11.96 2.67 26.60
N GLU A 158 12.95 2.33 27.44
CA GLU A 158 14.33 2.82 27.29
C GLU A 158 14.95 2.43 25.95
N SER A 159 14.67 1.23 25.43
CA SER A 159 15.20 0.81 24.13
C SER A 159 14.52 1.48 22.94
N GLN A 160 13.24 1.84 23.05
CA GLN A 160 12.47 2.41 21.94
C GLN A 160 12.59 3.94 21.90
N TRP A 161 12.62 4.60 23.06
CA TRP A 161 12.58 6.06 23.19
C TRP A 161 13.77 6.61 23.99
N GLY A 162 14.86 5.86 24.13
CA GLY A 162 16.07 6.32 24.83
C GLY A 162 16.70 7.58 24.24
N ASP A 163 16.49 7.82 22.94
CA ASP A 163 16.95 9.03 22.24
C ASP A 163 16.06 10.26 22.51
N HIS A 164 14.92 10.08 23.17
CA HIS A 164 13.95 11.12 23.51
C HIS A 164 13.69 11.15 25.03
N PRO A 165 14.65 11.62 25.83
CA PRO A 165 14.54 11.62 27.30
C PRO A 165 13.38 12.47 27.83
N ASP A 166 12.93 13.47 27.06
CA ASP A 166 11.78 14.30 27.42
C ASP A 166 10.43 13.55 27.34
N TRP A 167 10.41 12.34 26.74
CA TRP A 167 9.22 11.50 26.60
C TRP A 167 9.08 10.45 27.72
N LEU A 168 10.08 10.34 28.60
CA LEU A 168 10.16 9.36 29.70
C LEU A 168 9.87 9.99 31.07
#